data_AF-A0A929FGD5-F1
#
_entry.id   AF-A0A929FGD5-F1
#
_cell.length_a   1.000
_cell.length_b   1.000
_cell.length_c   1.000
_cell.angle_alpha   90.00
_cell.angle_beta   90.00
_cell.angle_gamma   90.00
#
_symmetry.space_group_name_H-M   'P 1'
#
loop_
_entity.id
_entity.type
_entity.pdbx_description
1 polymer ?
#
loop_
_entity_poly.entity_id
_entity_poly.type
_entity_poly.pdbx_seq_one_letter_code
_entity_poly.pdbx_strand_id
1 'polypeptide(L)'
;MVGRIFVSAGHGGQEGAGIDPGIIAGGTTEAREMILTRDLIVSDLRSRGFEVLSVPDDLSLQQSVAWINARAVLTDVALEIHADGSSNPTVRGTTVYYIADNDVRRSHAELMLLALMRRVPQLPSRGTKPDTAAGTGNLAFLRHVRSPSLQMNLGFLTNPQDRQILQDQRREVALGLADGLASWSRAVSGGTDPDPVYPTVSININGGIYGEQGVIINDNAYIPIDLVDRLGIDLSQNNDIVRVTYRNVVYVKAVDLRNFGISVGWDANTRTVLLRNSTVCPGQIDRIMGLGATSEVQLIVFIKRNNEDALENFPDLPKLYREEAAVEGVDHDVAFSQMCLETDYLRFGVDLRPEQNNFGGLGVPGGTGDDASFPSARIGVRAHIQHLKAYGSIAPLVYPVVDPRFEFVVRGIAPLVGQLSGRWTSDAEYGDKIMAILRQLYSVSDIL
;
A
#
# COMPACT_ATOMS: atom_id res chain seq x y z
N MET A 1 12.06 -0.74 30.59
CA MET A 1 13.07 0.32 30.41
C MET A 1 12.48 1.31 29.41
N VAL A 2 12.59 2.61 29.63
CA VAL A 2 12.09 3.60 28.65
C VAL A 2 13.04 3.58 27.44
N GLY A 3 12.49 3.48 26.23
CA GLY A 3 13.27 3.46 24.99
C GLY A 3 13.97 4.78 24.72
N ARG A 4 14.98 4.72 23.86
CA ARG A 4 15.83 5.85 23.51
C ARG A 4 15.08 6.85 22.63
N ILE A 5 15.47 8.11 22.74
CA ILE A 5 14.90 9.19 21.96
C ILE A 5 15.93 9.66 20.94
N PHE A 6 15.63 9.53 19.66
CA PHE A 6 16.40 10.10 18.57
C PHE A 6 15.83 11.48 18.26
N VAL A 7 16.69 12.51 18.24
CA VAL A 7 16.28 13.86 17.84
C VAL A 7 17.16 14.30 16.67
N SER A 8 16.52 14.52 15.52
CA SER A 8 17.10 15.02 14.28
C SER A 8 16.72 16.48 14.08
N ALA A 9 17.65 17.28 13.58
CA ALA A 9 17.38 18.61 13.05
C ALA A 9 17.41 18.48 11.53
N GLY A 10 16.35 18.90 10.84
CA GLY A 10 16.30 18.86 9.38
C GLY A 10 17.37 19.75 8.76
N HIS A 11 17.84 19.36 7.56
CA HIS A 11 18.90 20.04 6.82
C HIS A 11 20.25 20.01 7.55
N GLY A 12 21.19 20.90 7.21
CA GLY A 12 22.53 21.00 7.81
C GLY A 12 23.54 19.98 7.28
N GLY A 13 23.06 18.87 6.73
CA GLY A 13 23.86 17.82 6.12
C GLY A 13 24.52 18.23 4.81
N GLN A 14 25.53 17.45 4.41
CA GLN A 14 26.19 17.63 3.13
C GLN A 14 25.41 16.95 2.00
N GLU A 15 24.95 17.76 1.02
CA GLU A 15 24.28 17.29 -0.19
C GLU A 15 25.08 17.72 -1.43
N GLY A 16 25.61 16.75 -2.16
CA GLY A 16 26.51 17.00 -3.28
C GLY A 16 27.76 17.77 -2.84
N ALA A 17 27.94 18.99 -3.36
CA ALA A 17 29.12 19.82 -3.08
C ALA A 17 28.91 20.86 -1.96
N GLY A 18 27.73 20.92 -1.34
CA GLY A 18 27.39 21.98 -0.38
C GLY A 18 26.67 21.45 0.87
N ILE A 19 26.50 22.35 1.85
CA ILE A 19 25.65 22.13 3.01
C ILE A 19 24.23 22.59 2.65
N ASP A 20 23.22 21.77 2.91
CA ASP A 20 21.83 22.16 2.74
C ASP A 20 21.39 23.09 3.88
N PRO A 21 21.11 24.39 3.63
CA PRO A 21 20.71 25.31 4.69
C PRO A 21 19.20 25.19 5.04
N GLY A 22 18.41 24.49 4.22
CA GLY A 22 16.95 24.58 4.24
C GLY A 22 16.46 26.00 3.91
N ILE A 23 15.35 26.43 4.52
CA ILE A 23 14.83 27.79 4.32
C ILE A 23 15.82 28.85 4.83
N ILE A 24 16.06 29.90 4.03
CA ILE A 24 16.88 31.06 4.40
C ILE A 24 15.96 32.28 4.56
N ALA A 25 15.87 32.83 5.77
CA ALA A 25 15.05 34.01 6.04
C ALA A 25 15.54 34.79 7.26
N GLY A 26 15.38 36.12 7.23
CA GLY A 26 15.66 36.97 8.40
C GLY A 26 17.09 36.89 8.94
N GLY A 27 18.08 36.62 8.07
CA GLY A 27 19.49 36.52 8.46
C GLY A 27 19.89 35.20 9.11
N THR A 28 19.03 34.18 9.08
CA THR A 28 19.33 32.83 9.58
C THR A 28 18.90 31.75 8.57
N THR A 29 19.19 30.50 8.91
CA THR A 29 18.82 29.31 8.12
C THR A 29 18.00 28.35 8.97
N GLU A 30 17.16 27.55 8.33
CA GLU A 30 16.39 26.50 8.98
C GLU A 30 17.31 25.52 9.72
N ALA A 31 18.35 25.02 9.04
CA ALA A 31 19.35 24.12 9.63
C ALA A 31 19.89 24.68 10.96
N ARG A 32 20.27 25.96 10.97
CA ARG A 32 20.83 26.61 12.16
C ARG A 32 19.82 26.67 13.31
N GLU A 33 18.61 27.14 13.05
CA GLU A 33 17.60 27.28 14.10
C GLU A 33 17.15 25.91 14.65
N MET A 34 17.08 24.89 13.79
CA MET A 34 16.72 23.53 14.19
C MET A 34 17.84 22.87 15.03
N ILE A 35 19.11 22.99 14.62
CA ILE A 35 20.26 22.49 15.39
C ILE A 35 20.28 23.10 16.79
N LEU A 36 20.18 24.43 16.89
CA LEU A 36 20.17 25.13 18.19
C LEU A 36 19.00 24.71 19.08
N THR A 37 17.84 24.45 18.48
CA THR A 37 16.63 24.02 19.21
C THR A 37 16.78 22.57 19.69
N ARG A 38 17.24 21.67 18.81
CA ARG A 38 17.52 20.27 19.12
C ARG A 38 18.50 20.14 20.29
N ASP A 39 19.59 20.90 20.29
CA ASP A 39 20.60 20.80 21.33
C ASP A 39 20.03 21.11 22.72
N LEU A 40 19.09 22.06 22.80
CA LEU A 40 18.36 22.34 24.04
C LEU A 40 17.40 21.21 24.42
N ILE A 41 16.68 20.61 23.46
CA ILE A 41 15.81 19.45 23.70
C ILE A 41 16.64 18.28 24.27
N VAL A 42 17.78 17.98 23.62
CA VAL A 42 18.69 16.89 24.00
C VAL A 42 19.25 17.12 25.39
N SER A 43 19.72 18.33 25.67
CA SER A 43 20.24 18.70 26.99
C SER A 43 19.18 18.52 28.08
N ASP A 44 17.97 19.03 27.84
CA ASP A 44 16.88 18.96 28.81
C ASP A 44 16.41 17.52 29.06
N LEU A 45 16.18 16.72 28.01
CA LEU A 45 15.78 15.31 28.16
C LEU A 45 16.86 14.47 28.88
N ARG A 46 18.14 14.68 28.58
CA ARG A 46 19.24 14.02 29.29
C ARG A 46 19.28 14.40 30.77
N SER A 47 19.01 15.68 31.10
CA SER A 47 18.90 16.12 32.50
C SER A 47 17.77 15.44 33.27
N ARG A 48 16.74 14.98 32.55
CA ARG A 48 15.60 14.20 33.09
C ARG A 48 15.86 12.69 33.14
N GLY A 49 17.05 12.23 32.77
CA GLY A 49 17.45 10.83 32.81
C GLY A 49 17.02 9.99 31.60
N PHE A 50 16.59 10.62 30.49
CA PHE A 50 16.33 9.89 29.25
C PHE A 50 17.65 9.60 28.50
N GLU A 51 17.72 8.43 27.88
CA GLU A 51 18.77 8.15 26.91
C GLU A 51 18.40 8.80 25.56
N VAL A 52 19.19 9.80 25.15
CA VAL A 52 18.90 10.61 23.96
C VAL A 52 20.09 10.61 23.02
N LEU A 53 19.81 10.29 21.75
CA LEU A 53 20.76 10.32 20.65
C LEU A 53 20.45 11.53 19.76
N SER A 54 21.41 12.46 19.70
CA SER A 54 21.38 13.56 18.74
C SER A 54 21.90 13.03 17.41
N VAL A 55 21.10 13.16 16.35
CA VAL A 55 21.55 12.80 14.99
C VAL A 55 22.63 13.80 14.56
N PRO A 56 23.77 13.36 13.99
CA PRO A 56 24.84 14.26 13.58
C PRO A 56 24.42 15.25 12.49
N ASP A 57 24.96 16.47 12.55
CA ASP A 57 24.57 17.61 11.71
C ASP A 57 25.00 17.47 10.25
N ASP A 58 26.04 16.68 9.98
CA ASP A 58 26.68 16.55 8.67
C ASP A 58 26.04 15.50 7.78
N LEU A 59 25.03 14.79 8.27
CA LEU A 59 24.35 13.72 7.54
C LEU A 59 23.23 14.26 6.66
N SER A 60 23.18 13.77 5.41
CA SER A 60 21.99 13.92 4.56
C SER A 60 20.79 13.19 5.17
N LEU A 61 19.57 13.48 4.69
CA LEU A 61 18.35 12.79 5.14
C LEU A 61 18.49 11.25 5.07
N GLN A 62 19.02 10.73 3.96
CA GLN A 62 19.23 9.29 3.79
C GLN A 62 20.22 8.73 4.83
N GLN A 63 21.30 9.46 5.10
CA GLN A 63 22.30 9.06 6.08
C GLN A 63 21.76 9.15 7.51
N SER A 64 20.96 10.16 7.85
CA SER A 64 20.27 10.31 9.14
C SER A 64 19.33 9.14 9.40
N VAL A 65 18.49 8.78 8.41
CA VAL A 65 17.62 7.59 8.48
C VAL A 65 18.44 6.32 8.70
N ALA A 66 19.51 6.11 7.92
CA ALA A 66 20.37 4.94 8.07
C ALA A 66 21.04 4.89 9.45
N TRP A 67 21.49 6.04 9.96
CA TRP A 67 22.12 6.18 11.25
C TRP A 67 21.18 5.84 12.41
N ILE A 68 19.92 6.29 12.33
CA ILE A 68 18.87 5.94 13.28
C ILE A 68 18.59 4.43 13.20
N ASN A 69 18.28 3.90 12.00
CA ASN A 69 17.90 2.51 11.80
C ASN A 69 18.99 1.50 12.20
N ALA A 70 20.27 1.86 12.08
CA ALA A 70 21.38 1.02 12.52
C ALA A 70 21.48 0.89 14.04
N ARG A 71 20.81 1.77 14.79
CA ARG A 71 20.87 1.82 16.26
C ARG A 71 19.55 1.48 16.89
N ALA A 72 18.44 1.86 16.28
CA ALA A 72 17.14 1.89 16.91
C ALA A 72 16.57 0.48 17.16
N VAL A 73 15.85 0.34 18.27
CA VAL A 73 15.02 -0.81 18.61
C VAL A 73 13.55 -0.40 18.65
N LEU A 74 12.65 -1.36 18.81
CA LEU A 74 11.20 -1.14 18.70
C LEU A 74 10.63 -0.17 19.74
N THR A 75 11.24 -0.09 20.92
CA THR A 75 10.81 0.81 22.00
C THR A 75 11.25 2.26 21.81
N ASP A 76 12.15 2.53 20.85
CA ASP A 76 12.70 3.85 20.64
C ASP A 76 11.73 4.75 19.85
N VAL A 77 11.91 6.07 19.96
CA VAL A 77 11.17 7.06 19.19
C VAL A 77 12.11 8.01 18.47
N ALA A 78 11.70 8.53 17.31
CA ALA A 78 12.50 9.46 16.51
C ALA A 78 11.69 10.71 16.13
N LEU A 79 12.21 11.89 16.44
CA LEU A 79 11.63 13.17 16.03
C LEU A 79 12.61 13.91 15.12
N GLU A 80 12.13 14.36 13.96
CA GLU A 80 12.83 15.34 13.14
C GLU A 80 12.11 16.69 13.21
N ILE A 81 12.86 17.76 13.53
CA ILE A 81 12.32 19.12 13.60
C ILE A 81 12.74 19.95 12.38
N HIS A 82 11.79 20.73 11.88
CA HIS A 82 11.91 21.59 10.71
C HIS A 82 11.31 22.98 10.96
N ALA A 83 11.56 23.91 10.05
CA ALA A 83 10.83 25.17 9.95
C ALA A 83 10.26 25.35 8.53
N ASP A 84 9.00 25.70 8.42
CA ASP A 84 8.36 25.91 7.13
C ASP A 84 8.79 27.23 6.46
N GLY A 85 8.60 27.26 5.14
CA GLY A 85 8.71 28.47 4.32
C GLY A 85 7.42 28.77 3.57
N SER A 86 7.11 30.05 3.39
CA SER A 86 5.99 30.52 2.57
C SER A 86 6.37 31.84 1.89
N SER A 87 5.95 32.00 0.63
CA SER A 87 6.06 33.26 -0.11
C SER A 87 5.17 34.37 0.50
N ASN A 88 4.09 33.99 1.18
CA ASN A 88 3.31 34.89 2.01
C ASN A 88 3.88 34.92 3.45
N PRO A 89 4.51 36.03 3.88
CA PRO A 89 5.17 36.13 5.18
C PRO A 89 4.19 36.23 6.36
N THR A 90 2.87 36.29 6.12
CA THR A 90 1.86 36.25 7.19
C THR A 90 1.48 34.84 7.61
N VAL A 91 1.83 33.83 6.80
CA VAL A 91 1.58 32.43 7.12
C VAL A 91 2.45 32.03 8.30
N ARG A 92 1.83 31.43 9.31
CA ARG A 92 2.49 31.06 10.56
C ARG A 92 1.84 29.85 11.22
N GLY A 93 2.52 29.32 12.21
CA GLY A 93 2.07 28.23 13.05
C GLY A 93 2.79 26.90 12.82
N THR A 94 2.56 25.97 13.74
CA THR A 94 3.23 24.67 13.78
C THR A 94 2.35 23.55 13.24
N THR A 95 2.97 22.56 12.59
CA THR A 95 2.33 21.33 12.12
C THR A 95 3.14 20.13 12.61
N VAL A 96 2.48 19.05 13.03
CA VAL A 96 3.14 17.75 13.28
C VAL A 96 2.68 16.75 12.23
N TYR A 97 3.62 16.16 11.52
CA TYR A 97 3.37 15.13 10.52
C TYR A 97 3.55 13.73 11.11
N TYR A 98 2.65 12.84 10.71
CA TYR A 98 2.68 11.41 11.02
C TYR A 98 2.48 10.58 9.74
N ILE A 99 2.91 9.32 9.74
CA ILE A 99 2.68 8.44 8.60
C ILE A 99 1.17 8.21 8.37
N ALA A 100 0.71 8.36 7.12
CA ALA A 100 -0.70 8.18 6.78
C ALA A 100 -1.26 6.81 7.21
N ASP A 101 -2.57 6.77 7.49
CA ASP A 101 -3.33 5.59 7.94
C ASP A 101 -2.85 4.96 9.27
N ASN A 102 -2.19 5.75 10.13
CA ASN A 102 -1.74 5.29 11.44
C ASN A 102 -2.34 6.16 12.57
N ASP A 103 -3.50 5.73 13.10
CA ASP A 103 -4.22 6.46 14.16
C ASP A 103 -3.42 6.56 15.47
N VAL A 104 -2.62 5.55 15.79
CA VAL A 104 -1.74 5.59 16.96
C VAL A 104 -0.67 6.66 16.77
N ARG A 105 -0.08 6.77 15.57
CA ARG A 105 0.88 7.84 15.27
C ARG A 105 0.22 9.21 15.25
N ARG A 106 -1.03 9.32 14.80
CA ARG A 106 -1.81 10.56 14.91
C ARG A 106 -1.93 11.00 16.36
N SER A 107 -2.29 10.11 17.29
CA SER A 107 -2.43 10.48 18.70
C SER A 107 -1.08 10.88 19.33
N HIS A 108 0.03 10.24 18.93
CA HIS A 108 1.37 10.67 19.31
C HIS A 108 1.72 12.07 18.79
N ALA A 109 1.34 12.39 17.55
CA ALA A 109 1.50 13.71 16.97
C ALA A 109 0.68 14.77 17.73
N GLU A 110 -0.56 14.45 18.12
CA GLU A 110 -1.45 15.34 18.88
C GLU A 110 -0.87 15.64 20.26
N LEU A 111 -0.29 14.62 20.90
CA LEU A 111 0.42 14.76 22.17
C LEU A 111 1.63 15.69 22.06
N MET A 112 2.45 15.54 21.02
CA MET A 112 3.61 16.42 20.75
C MET A 112 3.17 17.87 20.53
N LEU A 113 2.15 18.07 19.70
CA LEU A 113 1.60 19.39 19.40
C LEU A 113 1.04 20.08 20.65
N LEU A 114 0.26 19.35 21.45
CA LEU A 114 -0.32 19.86 22.69
C LEU A 114 0.75 20.27 23.70
N ALA A 115 1.84 19.49 23.82
CA ALA A 115 2.95 19.80 24.72
C ALA A 115 3.66 21.11 24.33
N LEU A 116 3.92 21.33 23.03
CA LEU A 116 4.49 22.59 22.56
C LEU A 116 3.54 23.77 22.82
N MET A 117 2.27 23.65 22.45
CA MET A 117 1.29 24.73 22.59
C MET A 117 1.06 25.18 24.04
N ARG A 118 1.20 24.27 25.02
CA ARG A 118 1.11 24.62 26.44
C ARG A 118 2.24 25.53 26.92
N ARG A 119 3.42 25.42 26.32
CA ARG A 119 4.59 26.26 26.63
C ARG A 119 4.63 27.53 25.79
N VAL A 120 4.21 27.43 24.54
CA VAL A 120 4.34 28.52 23.55
C VAL A 120 2.96 28.83 22.93
N PRO A 121 2.01 29.38 23.72
CA PRO A 121 0.64 29.61 23.25
C PRO A 121 0.54 30.71 22.17
N GLN A 122 1.60 31.50 21.95
CA GLN A 122 1.62 32.53 20.90
C GLN A 122 1.87 31.95 19.49
N LEU A 123 2.22 30.67 19.39
CA LEU A 123 2.45 29.95 18.15
C LEU A 123 1.15 29.25 17.72
N PRO A 124 0.53 29.64 16.59
CA PRO A 124 -0.73 29.05 16.15
C PRO A 124 -0.58 27.57 15.80
N SER A 125 -1.62 26.78 16.06
CA SER A 125 -1.67 25.39 15.60
C SER A 125 -2.19 25.31 14.18
N ARG A 126 -1.53 24.50 13.35
CA ARG A 126 -2.01 24.06 12.04
C ARG A 126 -2.45 22.59 12.06
N GLY A 127 -2.53 22.01 13.26
CA GLY A 127 -2.95 20.64 13.53
C GLY A 127 -1.88 19.59 13.25
N THR A 128 -2.27 18.34 13.44
CA THR A 128 -1.50 17.17 13.00
C THR A 128 -1.96 16.74 11.62
N LYS A 129 -1.04 16.33 10.75
CA LYS A 129 -1.37 15.94 9.37
C LYS A 129 -0.72 14.62 8.99
N PRO A 130 -1.37 13.80 8.15
CA PRO A 130 -0.67 12.69 7.52
C PRO A 130 0.43 13.25 6.62
N ASP A 131 1.52 12.51 6.46
CA ASP A 131 2.67 12.87 5.64
C ASP A 131 2.31 13.07 4.16
N THR A 132 1.23 12.42 3.70
CA THR A 132 0.67 12.64 2.36
C THR A 132 0.12 14.04 2.13
N ALA A 133 -0.09 14.83 3.19
CA ALA A 133 -0.47 16.24 3.11
C ALA A 133 0.74 17.19 3.13
N ALA A 134 1.97 16.68 3.18
CA ALA A 134 3.17 17.48 2.96
C ALA A 134 3.29 17.89 1.48
N GLY A 135 4.02 18.97 1.19
CA GLY A 135 4.18 19.46 -0.19
C GLY A 135 4.83 18.45 -1.15
N THR A 136 5.58 17.49 -0.62
CA THR A 136 6.21 16.39 -1.34
C THR A 136 5.28 15.18 -1.57
N GLY A 137 4.10 15.15 -0.94
CA GLY A 137 3.16 14.02 -1.01
C GLY A 137 3.58 12.78 -0.20
N ASN A 138 4.78 12.76 0.36
CA ASN A 138 5.26 11.81 1.36
C ASN A 138 6.47 12.42 2.11
N LEU A 139 6.78 11.93 3.31
CA LEU A 139 7.97 12.38 4.06
C LEU A 139 8.89 11.19 4.33
N ALA A 140 10.07 11.18 3.69
CA ALA A 140 10.99 10.04 3.73
C ALA A 140 11.44 9.68 5.16
N PHE A 141 11.60 10.66 6.06
CA PHE A 141 11.88 10.40 7.47
C PHE A 141 10.81 9.49 8.10
N LEU A 142 9.53 9.78 7.87
CA LEU A 142 8.40 9.03 8.40
C LEU A 142 8.21 7.67 7.73
N ARG A 143 8.61 7.56 6.47
CA ARG A 143 8.48 6.35 5.66
C ARG A 143 9.59 5.35 5.98
N HIS A 144 10.81 5.84 6.15
CA HIS A 144 12.01 5.00 6.17
C HIS A 144 12.60 4.78 7.56
N VAL A 145 12.31 5.62 8.56
CA VAL A 145 12.67 5.31 9.95
C VAL A 145 11.82 4.13 10.43
N ARG A 146 12.49 3.10 10.95
CA ARG A 146 11.86 1.86 11.39
C ARG A 146 11.11 2.04 12.70
N SER A 147 11.67 2.79 13.63
CA SER A 147 11.06 3.07 14.92
C SER A 147 9.93 4.10 14.79
N PRO A 148 8.98 4.12 15.74
CA PRO A 148 8.06 5.22 15.95
C PRO A 148 8.60 6.62 15.63
N SER A 149 8.16 7.24 14.52
CA SER A 149 8.73 8.51 14.04
C SER A 149 7.70 9.62 13.80
N LEU A 150 8.08 10.88 14.08
CA LEU A 150 7.32 12.08 13.79
C LEU A 150 8.23 13.14 13.15
N GLN A 151 7.64 14.01 12.33
CA GLN A 151 8.31 15.20 11.80
C GLN A 151 7.51 16.41 12.23
N MET A 152 8.15 17.42 12.80
CA MET A 152 7.46 18.58 13.35
C MET A 152 8.01 19.88 12.79
N ASN A 153 7.15 20.61 12.10
CA ASN A 153 7.46 21.95 11.61
C ASN A 153 7.12 22.93 12.72
N LEU A 154 8.14 23.52 13.34
CA LEU A 154 8.01 24.34 14.55
C LEU A 154 7.41 25.73 14.29
N GLY A 155 7.28 26.15 13.04
CA GLY A 155 6.78 27.47 12.65
C GLY A 155 7.24 27.82 11.25
N PHE A 156 6.87 29.01 10.77
CA PHE A 156 7.34 29.50 9.47
C PHE A 156 8.56 30.41 9.65
N LEU A 157 9.74 30.00 9.18
CA LEU A 157 10.95 30.81 9.29
C LEU A 157 10.84 32.13 8.51
N THR A 158 10.02 32.15 7.46
CA THR A 158 9.72 33.37 6.69
C THR A 158 8.81 34.35 7.44
N ASN A 159 8.05 33.89 8.44
CA ASN A 159 7.22 34.77 9.27
C ASN A 159 8.05 35.40 10.41
N PRO A 160 8.05 36.73 10.55
CA PRO A 160 8.85 37.40 11.59
C PRO A 160 8.50 37.00 13.02
N GLN A 161 7.22 36.79 13.34
CA GLN A 161 6.77 36.46 14.69
C GLN A 161 7.17 35.03 15.08
N ASP A 162 6.96 34.06 14.21
CA ASP A 162 7.37 32.67 14.45
C ASP A 162 8.89 32.57 14.54
N ARG A 163 9.63 33.23 13.64
CA ARG A 163 11.10 33.29 13.72
C ARG A 163 11.57 33.91 15.04
N GLN A 164 10.94 34.98 15.50
CA GLN A 164 11.26 35.59 16.80
C GLN A 164 11.00 34.62 17.96
N ILE A 165 9.90 33.85 17.92
CA ILE A 165 9.64 32.80 18.91
C ILE A 165 10.75 31.74 18.90
N LEU A 166 11.16 31.25 17.73
CA LEU A 166 12.23 30.25 17.58
C LEU A 166 13.60 30.75 18.06
N GLN A 167 13.84 32.06 18.03
CA GLN A 167 15.10 32.68 18.43
C GLN A 167 15.10 33.11 19.90
N ASP A 168 14.11 33.90 20.31
CA ASP A 168 14.04 34.55 21.63
C ASP A 168 13.42 33.65 22.69
N GLN A 169 12.51 32.76 22.30
CA GLN A 169 11.80 31.83 23.19
C GLN A 169 12.22 30.37 22.97
N ARG A 170 13.39 30.13 22.36
CA ARG A 170 13.90 28.80 22.00
C ARG A 170 13.88 27.81 23.16
N ARG A 171 14.17 28.28 24.37
CA ARG A 171 14.14 27.44 25.58
C ARG A 171 12.74 26.93 25.89
N GLU A 172 11.70 27.77 25.75
CA GLU A 172 10.32 27.35 25.98
C GLU A 172 9.84 26.38 24.90
N VAL A 173 10.25 26.60 23.64
CA VAL A 173 10.04 25.66 22.54
C VAL A 173 10.66 24.30 22.87
N ALA A 174 11.94 24.29 23.26
CA ALA A 174 12.66 23.06 23.60
C ALA A 174 12.04 22.33 24.80
N LEU A 175 11.62 23.05 25.84
CA LEU A 175 10.93 22.47 27.00
C LEU A 175 9.59 21.85 26.61
N GLY A 176 8.81 22.49 25.72
CA GLY A 176 7.56 21.94 25.22
C GLY A 176 7.75 20.65 24.42
N LEU A 177 8.78 20.63 23.57
CA LEU A 177 9.15 19.43 22.80
C LEU A 177 9.69 18.31 23.71
N ALA A 178 10.49 18.63 24.72
CA ALA A 178 10.97 17.67 25.70
C ALA A 178 9.84 17.08 26.56
N ASP A 179 8.86 17.89 26.98
CA ASP A 179 7.65 17.43 27.69
C ASP A 179 6.84 16.45 26.83
N GLY A 180 6.70 16.76 25.53
CA GLY A 180 6.05 15.90 24.54
C GLY A 180 6.81 14.60 24.32
N LEU A 181 8.11 14.67 24.01
CA LEU A 181 8.95 13.51 23.74
C LEU A 181 9.04 12.55 24.93
N ALA A 182 9.16 13.08 26.14
CA ALA A 182 9.16 12.28 27.36
C ALA A 182 7.85 11.49 27.53
N SER A 183 6.72 12.12 27.20
CA SER A 183 5.40 11.50 27.30
C SER A 183 5.16 10.49 26.19
N TRP A 184 5.56 10.81 24.96
CA TRP A 184 5.47 9.91 23.82
C TRP A 184 6.38 8.67 23.98
N SER A 185 7.65 8.86 24.36
CA SER A 185 8.58 7.75 24.60
C SER A 185 8.05 6.77 25.65
N ARG A 186 7.45 7.26 26.74
CA ARG A 186 6.79 6.41 27.74
C ARG A 186 5.58 5.65 27.18
N ALA A 187 4.77 6.28 26.33
CA ALA A 187 3.63 5.63 25.70
C ALA A 187 4.05 4.45 24.80
N VAL A 188 5.18 4.58 24.09
CA VAL A 188 5.77 3.53 23.25
C VAL A 188 6.45 2.43 24.09
N SER A 189 7.17 2.82 25.14
CA SER A 189 7.96 1.90 25.97
C SER A 189 7.13 0.93 26.84
N GLY A 190 5.81 1.13 26.91
CA GLY A 190 4.90 0.24 27.65
C GLY A 190 4.63 -1.11 26.97
N GLY A 191 5.15 -1.35 25.76
CA GLY A 191 4.85 -2.53 24.93
C GLY A 191 6.05 -3.42 24.57
N THR A 192 6.33 -4.41 25.43
CA THR A 192 6.84 -5.80 25.15
C THR A 192 8.26 -6.10 24.59
N ASP A 193 8.60 -7.38 24.81
CA ASP A 193 9.82 -8.23 24.72
C ASP A 193 10.81 -8.08 23.54
N PRO A 194 12.07 -8.57 23.71
CA PRO A 194 13.14 -8.51 22.71
C PRO A 194 13.00 -9.50 21.54
N ASP A 195 12.00 -10.40 21.57
CA ASP A 195 11.66 -11.28 20.44
C ASP A 195 10.21 -11.01 19.99
N PRO A 196 9.99 -10.00 19.13
CA PRO A 196 8.68 -9.44 18.89
C PRO A 196 7.83 -10.42 18.08
N VAL A 197 6.80 -10.97 18.71
CA VAL A 197 5.71 -11.63 17.98
C VAL A 197 4.82 -10.55 17.39
N TYR A 198 4.95 -10.29 16.09
CA TYR A 198 4.11 -9.29 15.43
C TYR A 198 2.67 -9.77 15.30
N PRO A 199 1.66 -8.96 15.71
CA PRO A 199 0.26 -9.30 15.52
C PRO A 199 -0.07 -9.42 14.03
N THR A 200 -0.83 -10.44 13.65
CA THR A 200 -1.28 -10.63 12.27
C THR A 200 -2.47 -9.74 11.91
N VAL A 201 -2.64 -9.48 10.62
CA VAL A 201 -3.80 -8.75 10.05
C VAL A 201 -4.29 -9.45 8.80
N SER A 202 -5.60 -9.39 8.56
CA SER A 202 -6.16 -9.85 7.29
C SER A 202 -5.85 -8.85 6.19
N ILE A 203 -5.83 -9.33 4.94
CA ILE A 203 -5.64 -8.50 3.77
C ILE A 203 -6.85 -8.69 2.85
N ASN A 204 -7.46 -7.61 2.41
CA ASN A 204 -8.54 -7.60 1.42
C ASN A 204 -8.06 -6.88 0.17
N ILE A 205 -8.23 -7.50 -0.99
CA ILE A 205 -7.85 -6.96 -2.29
C ILE A 205 -9.11 -6.89 -3.16
N ASN A 206 -9.47 -5.70 -3.62
CA ASN A 206 -10.64 -5.47 -4.48
C ASN A 206 -11.93 -6.15 -3.95
N GLY A 207 -12.13 -6.15 -2.63
CA GLY A 207 -13.29 -6.76 -1.95
C GLY A 207 -13.14 -8.25 -1.60
N GLY A 208 -12.08 -8.95 -2.04
CA GLY A 208 -11.82 -10.36 -1.72
C GLY A 208 -10.77 -10.53 -0.62
N ILE A 209 -10.93 -11.54 0.25
CA ILE A 209 -9.93 -11.86 1.28
C ILE A 209 -8.73 -12.56 0.63
N TYR A 210 -7.51 -12.08 0.88
CA TYR A 210 -6.27 -12.75 0.48
C TYR A 210 -5.90 -13.86 1.47
N GLY A 211 -5.39 -14.97 0.95
CA GLY A 211 -5.13 -16.17 1.74
C GLY A 211 -4.01 -16.03 2.78
N GLU A 212 -3.03 -15.15 2.54
CA GLU A 212 -1.97 -14.88 3.52
C GLU A 212 -2.28 -13.65 4.39
N GLN A 213 -1.63 -13.61 5.55
CA GLN A 213 -1.81 -12.54 6.55
C GLN A 213 -0.66 -11.54 6.47
N GLY A 214 -1.00 -10.26 6.69
CA GLY A 214 -0.02 -9.23 6.99
C GLY A 214 0.38 -9.24 8.46
N VAL A 215 1.25 -8.30 8.84
CA VAL A 215 1.68 -8.09 10.23
C VAL A 215 1.62 -6.61 10.63
N ILE A 216 1.46 -6.33 11.91
CA ILE A 216 1.62 -4.98 12.46
C ILE A 216 3.02 -4.83 13.04
N ILE A 217 3.75 -3.83 12.54
CA ILE A 217 5.08 -3.45 13.05
C ILE A 217 5.05 -1.95 13.33
N ASN A 218 5.27 -1.58 14.59
CA ASN A 218 5.24 -0.18 15.05
C ASN A 218 3.96 0.56 14.61
N ASP A 219 2.82 -0.10 14.80
CA ASP A 219 1.47 0.37 14.45
C ASP A 219 1.24 0.62 12.95
N ASN A 220 2.13 0.14 12.07
CA ASN A 220 1.91 0.16 10.63
C ASN A 220 1.58 -1.24 10.14
N ALA A 221 0.67 -1.30 9.17
CA ALA A 221 0.36 -2.55 8.49
C ALA A 221 1.42 -2.87 7.43
N TYR A 222 1.94 -4.09 7.50
CA TYR A 222 2.89 -4.66 6.58
C TYR A 222 2.25 -5.85 5.86
N ILE A 223 2.49 -5.96 4.57
CA ILE A 223 1.98 -7.05 3.73
C ILE A 223 3.14 -7.85 3.11
N PRO A 224 2.93 -9.14 2.80
CA PRO A 224 3.94 -9.97 2.15
C PRO A 224 4.37 -9.41 0.79
N ILE A 225 5.66 -9.54 0.44
CA ILE A 225 6.20 -8.99 -0.81
C ILE A 225 5.71 -9.74 -2.06
N ASP A 226 5.40 -11.04 -1.95
CA ASP A 226 4.82 -11.83 -3.03
C ASP A 226 3.43 -11.31 -3.43
N LEU A 227 2.69 -10.73 -2.49
CA LEU A 227 1.45 -10.02 -2.80
C LEU A 227 1.72 -8.76 -3.64
N VAL A 228 2.82 -8.05 -3.37
CA VAL A 228 3.22 -6.88 -4.16
C VAL A 228 3.55 -7.27 -5.59
N ASP A 229 4.26 -8.39 -5.77
CA ASP A 229 4.55 -8.96 -7.09
C ASP A 229 3.25 -9.35 -7.82
N ARG A 230 2.26 -9.92 -7.10
CA ARG A 230 0.92 -10.23 -7.66
C ARG A 230 0.13 -8.98 -8.06
N LEU A 231 0.37 -7.85 -7.40
CA LEU A 231 -0.20 -6.55 -7.78
C LEU A 231 0.53 -5.93 -8.99
N GLY A 232 1.52 -6.63 -9.56
CA GLY A 232 2.26 -6.18 -10.75
C GLY A 232 3.32 -5.13 -10.46
N ILE A 233 3.73 -4.98 -9.19
CA ILE A 233 4.70 -3.98 -8.74
C ILE A 233 6.05 -4.65 -8.51
N ASP A 234 7.01 -4.40 -9.40
CA ASP A 234 8.39 -4.86 -9.22
C ASP A 234 9.15 -3.95 -8.24
N LEU A 235 9.37 -4.46 -7.04
CA LEU A 235 10.18 -3.79 -6.03
C LEU A 235 11.63 -4.28 -6.01
N SER A 236 12.08 -5.20 -6.86
CA SER A 236 13.39 -5.86 -6.71
C SER A 236 14.58 -4.89 -6.63
N GLN A 237 14.53 -3.76 -7.35
CA GLN A 237 15.56 -2.72 -7.38
C GLN A 237 15.16 -1.43 -6.66
N ASN A 238 14.02 -1.41 -5.97
CA ASN A 238 13.52 -0.20 -5.33
C ASN A 238 14.21 0.02 -3.96
N ASN A 239 15.01 1.07 -3.85
CA ASN A 239 15.75 1.44 -2.64
C ASN A 239 14.95 2.31 -1.67
N ASP A 240 13.81 2.84 -2.08
CA ASP A 240 12.98 3.73 -1.27
C ASP A 240 12.01 2.92 -0.38
N ILE A 241 11.69 1.68 -0.73
CA ILE A 241 10.82 0.83 0.09
C ILE A 241 11.60 0.08 1.17
N VAL A 242 11.21 0.29 2.43
CA VAL A 242 11.76 -0.48 3.56
C VAL A 242 11.16 -1.88 3.59
N ARG A 243 12.05 -2.88 3.66
CA ARG A 243 11.70 -4.30 3.80
C ARG A 243 12.02 -4.80 5.20
N VAL A 244 11.15 -5.64 5.73
CA VAL A 244 11.36 -6.35 7.01
C VAL A 244 11.21 -7.84 6.78
N THR A 245 12.20 -8.63 7.19
CA THR A 245 12.10 -10.09 7.18
C THR A 245 11.62 -10.57 8.54
N TYR A 246 10.53 -11.32 8.56
CA TYR A 246 9.99 -11.93 9.77
C TYR A 246 9.50 -13.35 9.46
N ARG A 247 9.94 -14.34 10.26
CA ARG A 247 9.62 -15.76 10.04
C ARG A 247 9.85 -16.24 8.61
N ASN A 248 10.97 -15.82 8.01
CA ASN A 248 11.37 -16.10 6.61
C ASN A 248 10.45 -15.53 5.52
N VAL A 249 9.52 -14.64 5.86
CA VAL A 249 8.72 -13.89 4.89
C VAL A 249 9.21 -12.44 4.85
N VAL A 250 9.34 -11.88 3.65
CA VAL A 250 9.70 -10.48 3.45
C VAL A 250 8.42 -9.66 3.36
N TYR A 251 8.32 -8.63 4.18
CA TYR A 251 7.19 -7.74 4.25
C TYR A 251 7.58 -6.31 3.84
N VAL A 252 6.63 -5.60 3.24
CA VAL A 252 6.71 -4.16 2.98
C VAL A 252 5.55 -3.43 3.64
N LYS A 253 5.73 -2.16 3.94
CA LYS A 253 4.69 -1.35 4.57
C LYS A 253 3.60 -1.05 3.53
N ALA A 254 2.35 -1.43 3.83
CA ALA A 254 1.26 -1.39 2.87
C ALA A 254 1.03 0.01 2.29
N VAL A 255 1.09 1.05 3.13
CA VAL A 255 0.83 2.44 2.75
C VAL A 255 1.85 2.98 1.72
N ASP A 256 3.02 2.36 1.56
CA ASP A 256 3.99 2.77 0.56
C ASP A 256 3.58 2.34 -0.86
N LEU A 257 2.63 1.40 -0.99
CA LEU A 257 2.06 1.00 -2.27
C LEU A 257 1.25 2.11 -2.96
N ARG A 258 0.85 3.17 -2.23
CA ARG A 258 0.18 4.34 -2.81
C ARG A 258 0.98 5.01 -3.91
N ASN A 259 2.32 4.95 -3.82
CA ASN A 259 3.22 5.47 -4.85
C ASN A 259 3.16 4.68 -6.17
N PHE A 260 2.50 3.51 -6.18
CA PHE A 260 2.37 2.61 -7.32
C PHE A 260 0.91 2.49 -7.78
N GLY A 261 0.06 3.47 -7.47
CA GLY A 261 -1.34 3.48 -7.91
C GLY A 261 -2.26 2.54 -7.11
N ILE A 262 -1.80 2.02 -5.97
CA ILE A 262 -2.62 1.20 -5.08
C ILE A 262 -3.28 2.07 -4.01
N SER A 263 -4.59 2.04 -3.96
CA SER A 263 -5.34 2.63 -2.85
C SER A 263 -5.21 1.71 -1.66
N VAL A 264 -4.75 2.27 -0.54
CA VAL A 264 -4.52 1.55 0.72
C VAL A 264 -5.43 2.14 1.78
N GLY A 265 -6.13 1.28 2.51
CA GLY A 265 -7.00 1.63 3.62
C GLY A 265 -6.92 0.63 4.77
N TRP A 266 -7.59 0.96 5.87
CA TRP A 266 -7.59 0.15 7.10
C TRP A 266 -9.01 0.01 7.65
N ASP A 267 -9.43 -1.23 7.91
CA ASP A 267 -10.63 -1.54 8.70
C ASP A 267 -10.21 -1.93 10.11
N ALA A 268 -10.44 -1.03 11.06
CA ALA A 268 -10.09 -1.22 12.46
C ALA A 268 -10.93 -2.30 13.16
N ASN A 269 -12.17 -2.53 12.74
CA ASN A 269 -13.07 -3.49 13.37
C ASN A 269 -12.62 -4.92 13.08
N THR A 270 -12.22 -5.17 11.83
CA THR A 270 -11.81 -6.50 11.36
C THR A 270 -10.28 -6.69 11.36
N ARG A 271 -9.52 -5.63 11.65
CA ARG A 271 -8.05 -5.59 11.53
C ARG A 271 -7.60 -6.02 10.15
N THR A 272 -8.16 -5.37 9.13
CA THR A 272 -7.95 -5.72 7.72
C THR A 272 -7.30 -4.57 6.96
N VAL A 273 -6.22 -4.88 6.24
CA VAL A 273 -5.63 -3.99 5.24
C VAL A 273 -6.48 -4.05 3.98
N LEU A 274 -6.99 -2.92 3.52
CA LEU A 274 -7.78 -2.81 2.30
C LEU A 274 -6.88 -2.32 1.16
N LEU A 275 -6.71 -3.12 0.12
CA LEU A 275 -5.96 -2.77 -1.08
C LEU A 275 -6.91 -2.72 -2.27
N ARG A 276 -6.83 -1.64 -3.05
CA ARG A 276 -7.58 -1.51 -4.31
C ARG A 276 -6.67 -1.00 -5.42
N ASN A 277 -6.77 -1.59 -6.60
CA ASN A 277 -6.07 -1.06 -7.77
C ASN A 277 -6.78 0.21 -8.22
N SER A 278 -6.12 1.35 -8.12
CA SER A 278 -6.71 2.65 -8.46
C SER A 278 -6.46 3.03 -9.92
N THR A 279 -5.50 2.36 -10.56
CA THR A 279 -5.11 2.64 -11.94
C THR A 279 -4.79 1.33 -12.63
N VAL A 280 -5.70 0.93 -13.50
CA VAL A 280 -5.47 -0.12 -14.47
C VAL A 280 -4.63 0.47 -15.61
N CYS A 281 -3.35 0.10 -15.71
CA CYS A 281 -2.51 0.54 -16.82
C CYS A 281 -3.03 -0.08 -18.13
N PRO A 282 -3.32 0.71 -19.20
CA PRO A 282 -3.88 0.20 -20.45
C PRO A 282 -3.04 -0.89 -21.16
N GLY A 283 -1.75 -1.04 -20.80
CA GLY A 283 -0.86 -2.11 -21.28
C GLY A 283 -0.68 -3.30 -20.32
N GLN A 284 -1.52 -3.42 -19.29
CA GLN A 284 -1.52 -4.54 -18.33
C GLN A 284 -2.87 -5.27 -18.25
N ILE A 285 -3.95 -4.70 -18.80
CA ILE A 285 -5.29 -5.32 -18.80
C ILE A 285 -5.41 -6.58 -19.65
N ASP A 286 -4.46 -6.79 -20.54
CA ASP A 286 -4.46 -7.88 -21.49
C ASP A 286 -3.72 -9.11 -20.95
N ARG A 287 -3.23 -9.13 -19.71
CA ARG A 287 -2.56 -10.30 -19.14
C ARG A 287 -3.57 -11.32 -18.62
N ILE A 288 -3.38 -12.59 -18.97
CA ILE A 288 -4.22 -13.68 -18.45
C ILE A 288 -3.94 -13.94 -16.96
N MET A 289 -2.68 -13.84 -16.57
CA MET A 289 -2.26 -14.00 -15.17
C MET A 289 -2.23 -12.63 -14.49
N GLY A 290 -2.86 -12.52 -13.34
CA GLY A 290 -3.01 -11.27 -12.62
C GLY A 290 -4.14 -11.32 -11.59
N LEU A 291 -4.39 -10.18 -10.96
CA LEU A 291 -5.52 -9.98 -10.06
C LEU A 291 -6.52 -9.07 -10.75
N GLY A 292 -7.76 -9.56 -10.94
CA GLY A 292 -8.83 -8.72 -11.46
C GLY A 292 -9.12 -7.54 -10.53
N ALA A 293 -9.51 -6.43 -11.13
CA ALA A 293 -9.79 -5.16 -10.49
C ALA A 293 -11.23 -5.07 -9.92
N THR A 294 -12.19 -5.79 -10.49
CA THR A 294 -13.59 -5.68 -10.04
C THR A 294 -13.86 -6.41 -8.73
N SER A 295 -14.94 -6.05 -8.06
CA SER A 295 -15.54 -6.75 -6.92
C SER A 295 -16.67 -7.69 -7.36
N GLU A 296 -17.10 -8.61 -6.47
CA GLU A 296 -18.24 -9.51 -6.75
C GLU A 296 -19.51 -8.74 -7.11
N VAL A 297 -19.80 -7.64 -6.42
CA VAL A 297 -20.98 -6.80 -6.69
C VAL A 297 -20.89 -6.16 -8.08
N GLN A 298 -19.71 -5.70 -8.49
CA GLN A 298 -19.52 -5.14 -9.84
C GLN A 298 -19.73 -6.19 -10.93
N LEU A 299 -19.24 -7.42 -10.74
CA LEU A 299 -19.51 -8.54 -11.65
C LEU A 299 -21.02 -8.87 -11.73
N ILE A 300 -21.72 -8.88 -10.57
CA ILE A 300 -23.17 -9.09 -10.50
C ILE A 300 -23.92 -8.01 -11.28
N VAL A 301 -23.58 -6.74 -11.07
CA VAL A 301 -24.20 -5.61 -11.78
C VAL A 301 -23.94 -5.70 -13.28
N PHE A 302 -22.70 -6.00 -13.68
CA PHE A 302 -22.32 -6.10 -15.08
C PHE A 302 -23.09 -7.21 -15.81
N ILE A 303 -23.15 -8.42 -15.23
CA ILE A 303 -23.83 -9.53 -15.89
C ILE A 303 -25.34 -9.30 -15.98
N LYS A 304 -25.96 -8.78 -14.91
CA LYS A 304 -27.40 -8.45 -14.90
C LYS A 304 -27.79 -7.35 -15.88
N ARG A 305 -26.90 -6.37 -16.07
CA ARG A 305 -27.12 -5.29 -17.06
C ARG A 305 -27.15 -5.82 -18.48
N ASN A 306 -26.40 -6.89 -18.75
CA ASN A 306 -26.36 -7.52 -20.06
C ASN A 306 -27.43 -8.60 -20.19
N ASN A 307 -27.73 -9.38 -19.15
CA ASN A 307 -28.76 -10.42 -19.10
C ASN A 307 -29.40 -10.44 -17.70
N GLU A 308 -30.63 -9.93 -17.58
CA GLU A 308 -31.33 -9.75 -16.29
C GLU A 308 -31.52 -11.07 -15.53
N ASP A 309 -31.72 -12.17 -16.27
CA ASP A 309 -32.02 -13.51 -15.74
C ASP A 309 -30.76 -14.37 -15.48
N ALA A 310 -29.56 -13.86 -15.81
CA ALA A 310 -28.31 -14.63 -15.80
C ALA A 310 -28.00 -15.36 -14.48
N LEU A 311 -28.41 -14.76 -13.35
CA LEU A 311 -28.11 -15.24 -12.00
C LEU A 311 -29.26 -16.03 -11.36
N GLU A 312 -30.33 -16.35 -12.10
CA GLU A 312 -31.37 -17.26 -11.61
C GLU A 312 -30.84 -18.70 -11.51
N ASN A 313 -30.15 -19.16 -12.55
CA ASN A 313 -29.60 -20.52 -12.62
C ASN A 313 -28.20 -20.64 -12.02
N PHE A 314 -27.42 -19.54 -12.00
CA PHE A 314 -26.04 -19.52 -11.53
C PHE A 314 -25.77 -18.38 -10.53
N PRO A 315 -26.47 -18.33 -9.38
CA PRO A 315 -26.43 -17.19 -8.46
C PRO A 315 -25.03 -16.90 -7.91
N ASP A 316 -24.23 -17.94 -7.70
CA ASP A 316 -22.88 -17.83 -7.12
C ASP A 316 -21.77 -17.61 -8.15
N LEU A 317 -22.07 -17.54 -9.46
CA LEU A 317 -21.02 -17.58 -10.49
C LEU A 317 -19.97 -16.46 -10.37
N PRO A 318 -20.33 -15.19 -10.11
CA PRO A 318 -19.34 -14.12 -9.88
C PRO A 318 -18.38 -14.42 -8.72
N LYS A 319 -18.91 -14.99 -7.63
CA LYS A 319 -18.11 -15.42 -6.48
C LYS A 319 -17.18 -16.57 -6.84
N LEU A 320 -17.68 -17.57 -7.57
CA LEU A 320 -16.90 -18.74 -7.98
C LEU A 320 -15.69 -18.34 -8.85
N TYR A 321 -15.87 -17.44 -9.81
CA TYR A 321 -14.75 -16.95 -10.64
C TYR A 321 -13.67 -16.28 -9.81
N ARG A 322 -14.05 -15.40 -8.86
CA ARG A 322 -13.09 -14.75 -7.98
C ARG A 322 -12.32 -15.75 -7.12
N GLU A 323 -13.02 -16.70 -6.51
CA GLU A 323 -12.42 -17.69 -5.62
C GLU A 323 -11.46 -18.63 -6.36
N GLU A 324 -11.90 -19.23 -7.48
CA GLU A 324 -11.08 -20.20 -8.22
C GLU A 324 -9.90 -19.50 -8.93
N ALA A 325 -10.12 -18.31 -9.49
CA ALA A 325 -9.06 -17.56 -10.17
C ALA A 325 -7.99 -17.04 -9.19
N ALA A 326 -8.39 -16.55 -8.01
CA ALA A 326 -7.46 -16.08 -6.98
C ALA A 326 -6.50 -17.18 -6.49
N VAL A 327 -6.98 -18.43 -6.43
CA VAL A 327 -6.14 -19.59 -6.07
C VAL A 327 -5.08 -19.86 -7.13
N GLU A 328 -5.45 -19.79 -8.40
CA GLU A 328 -4.55 -20.13 -9.51
C GLU A 328 -3.72 -18.94 -10.02
N GLY A 329 -4.07 -17.71 -9.64
CA GLY A 329 -3.42 -16.47 -10.07
C GLY A 329 -3.87 -15.97 -11.44
N VAL A 330 -5.04 -16.42 -11.91
CA VAL A 330 -5.65 -15.97 -13.18
C VAL A 330 -6.46 -14.70 -12.91
N ASP A 331 -6.44 -13.76 -13.85
CA ASP A 331 -7.27 -12.57 -13.77
C ASP A 331 -8.75 -12.96 -13.91
N HIS A 332 -9.53 -12.80 -12.83
CA HIS A 332 -10.95 -13.15 -12.83
C HIS A 332 -11.79 -12.26 -13.73
N ASP A 333 -11.38 -11.04 -14.04
CA ASP A 333 -12.11 -10.15 -14.94
C ASP A 333 -11.93 -10.58 -16.39
N VAL A 334 -10.73 -11.03 -16.76
CA VAL A 334 -10.46 -11.67 -18.06
C VAL A 334 -11.29 -12.95 -18.20
N ALA A 335 -11.21 -13.84 -17.20
CA ALA A 335 -11.93 -15.11 -17.23
C ALA A 335 -13.46 -14.92 -17.25
N PHE A 336 -13.98 -13.95 -16.49
CA PHE A 336 -15.41 -13.63 -16.48
C PHE A 336 -15.86 -12.99 -17.80
N SER A 337 -15.04 -12.10 -18.38
CA SER A 337 -15.34 -11.50 -19.70
C SER A 337 -15.34 -12.54 -20.82
N GLN A 338 -14.40 -13.49 -20.78
CA GLN A 338 -14.37 -14.62 -21.69
C GLN A 338 -15.59 -15.51 -21.50
N MET A 339 -16.01 -15.78 -20.26
CA MET A 339 -17.26 -16.51 -20.00
C MET A 339 -18.49 -15.81 -20.58
N CYS A 340 -18.57 -14.48 -20.47
CA CYS A 340 -19.65 -13.72 -21.08
C CYS A 340 -19.66 -13.87 -22.61
N LEU A 341 -18.49 -13.95 -23.25
CA LEU A 341 -18.38 -14.19 -24.69
C LEU A 341 -18.85 -15.61 -25.06
N GLU A 342 -18.35 -16.63 -24.35
CA GLU A 342 -18.63 -18.05 -24.64
C GLU A 342 -20.10 -18.43 -24.42
N THR A 343 -20.74 -17.81 -23.43
CA THR A 343 -22.10 -18.18 -23.00
C THR A 343 -23.17 -17.19 -23.47
N ASP A 344 -22.79 -16.16 -24.22
CA ASP A 344 -23.64 -14.99 -24.50
C ASP A 344 -24.29 -14.44 -23.21
N TYR A 345 -23.45 -14.12 -22.23
CA TYR A 345 -23.86 -13.64 -20.90
C TYR A 345 -24.81 -14.61 -20.17
N LEU A 346 -24.52 -15.91 -20.20
CA LEU A 346 -25.35 -16.99 -19.63
C LEU A 346 -26.72 -17.18 -20.29
N ARG A 347 -26.92 -16.70 -21.52
CA ARG A 347 -28.09 -17.09 -22.32
C ARG A 347 -27.95 -18.47 -22.92
N PHE A 348 -26.71 -18.86 -23.20
CA PHE A 348 -26.31 -20.08 -23.88
C PHE A 348 -26.83 -20.14 -25.32
N GLY A 349 -26.04 -20.77 -26.20
CA GLY A 349 -26.32 -20.87 -27.62
C GLY A 349 -26.93 -22.22 -28.01
N VAL A 350 -26.85 -22.56 -29.29
CA VAL A 350 -27.25 -23.88 -29.80
C VAL A 350 -26.21 -24.95 -29.43
N ASP A 351 -24.93 -24.56 -29.42
CA ASP A 351 -23.81 -25.49 -29.26
C ASP A 351 -23.52 -25.79 -27.78
N LEU A 352 -23.61 -24.77 -26.92
CA LEU A 352 -23.32 -24.86 -25.49
C LEU A 352 -24.60 -24.79 -24.66
N ARG A 353 -24.82 -25.74 -23.75
CA ARG A 353 -26.01 -25.83 -22.88
C ARG A 353 -25.71 -25.53 -21.41
N PRO A 354 -26.64 -24.92 -20.65
CA PRO A 354 -26.44 -24.58 -19.24
C PRO A 354 -26.04 -25.78 -18.37
N GLU A 355 -26.63 -26.96 -18.61
CA GLU A 355 -26.43 -28.16 -17.78
C GLU A 355 -25.00 -28.71 -17.85
N GLN A 356 -24.23 -28.32 -18.88
CA GLN A 356 -22.84 -28.75 -19.04
C GLN A 356 -21.90 -28.03 -18.09
N ASN A 357 -22.31 -26.92 -17.46
CA ASN A 357 -21.45 -26.05 -16.64
C ASN A 357 -20.14 -25.65 -17.36
N ASN A 358 -20.12 -25.62 -18.69
CA ASN A 358 -18.90 -25.42 -19.47
C ASN A 358 -18.77 -23.95 -19.90
N PHE A 359 -18.44 -23.10 -18.94
CA PHE A 359 -18.41 -21.65 -19.13
C PHE A 359 -17.25 -21.13 -20.00
N GLY A 360 -16.29 -21.99 -20.37
CA GLY A 360 -15.15 -21.64 -21.21
C GLY A 360 -15.22 -22.22 -22.63
N GLY A 361 -16.32 -22.89 -23.00
CA GLY A 361 -16.43 -23.53 -24.32
C GLY A 361 -15.38 -24.63 -24.55
N LEU A 362 -15.00 -25.36 -23.49
CA LEU A 362 -13.93 -26.36 -23.56
C LEU A 362 -14.41 -27.63 -24.27
N GLY A 363 -13.65 -28.11 -25.25
CA GLY A 363 -13.90 -29.41 -25.89
C GLY A 363 -13.30 -30.60 -25.12
N VAL A 364 -13.60 -31.82 -25.56
CA VAL A 364 -12.95 -33.05 -25.08
C VAL A 364 -11.76 -33.48 -25.96
N PRO A 365 -10.78 -34.23 -25.42
CA PRO A 365 -9.71 -34.83 -26.23
C PRO A 365 -10.27 -35.69 -27.39
N GLY A 366 -9.62 -35.63 -28.55
CA GLY A 366 -10.02 -36.41 -29.73
C GLY A 366 -11.08 -35.77 -30.62
N GLY A 367 -11.71 -34.65 -30.21
CA GLY A 367 -12.53 -33.83 -31.09
C GLY A 367 -13.79 -34.53 -31.62
N THR A 368 -14.43 -35.37 -30.80
CA THR A 368 -15.60 -36.18 -31.18
C THR A 368 -16.88 -35.37 -31.46
N GLY A 369 -16.80 -34.03 -31.43
CA GLY A 369 -17.93 -33.11 -31.61
C GLY A 369 -18.70 -32.81 -30.33
N ASP A 370 -18.35 -33.44 -29.20
CA ASP A 370 -18.97 -33.17 -27.90
C ASP A 370 -18.15 -32.15 -27.09
N ASP A 371 -18.83 -31.15 -26.54
CA ASP A 371 -18.24 -30.24 -25.56
C ASP A 371 -18.05 -30.92 -24.21
N ALA A 372 -17.02 -30.49 -23.47
CA ALA A 372 -16.81 -30.92 -22.10
C ALA A 372 -18.03 -30.59 -21.23
N SER A 373 -18.30 -31.43 -20.25
CA SER A 373 -19.38 -31.24 -19.28
C SER A 373 -18.87 -31.49 -17.88
N PHE A 374 -19.27 -30.64 -16.93
CA PHE A 374 -18.76 -30.63 -15.58
C PHE A 374 -19.89 -30.85 -14.55
N PRO A 375 -19.62 -31.57 -13.45
CA PRO A 375 -20.65 -31.99 -12.50
C PRO A 375 -21.23 -30.84 -11.66
N SER A 376 -20.60 -29.67 -11.66
CA SER A 376 -21.11 -28.48 -10.99
C SER A 376 -20.50 -27.21 -11.57
N ALA A 377 -21.16 -26.07 -11.33
CA ALA A 377 -20.67 -24.77 -11.77
C ALA A 377 -19.24 -24.49 -11.27
N ARG A 378 -18.92 -24.82 -10.01
CA ARG A 378 -17.56 -24.64 -9.45
C ARG A 378 -16.51 -25.43 -10.22
N ILE A 379 -16.80 -26.69 -10.59
CA ILE A 379 -15.84 -27.51 -11.34
C ILE A 379 -15.69 -26.99 -12.78
N GLY A 380 -16.77 -26.50 -13.38
CA GLY A 380 -16.74 -25.83 -14.68
C GLY A 380 -15.88 -24.56 -14.69
N VAL A 381 -16.08 -23.69 -13.70
CA VAL A 381 -15.23 -22.50 -13.51
C VAL A 381 -13.77 -22.92 -13.28
N ARG A 382 -13.51 -23.92 -12.44
CA ARG A 382 -12.15 -24.42 -12.22
C ARG A 382 -11.50 -24.90 -13.51
N ALA A 383 -12.20 -25.66 -14.35
CA ALA A 383 -11.67 -26.12 -15.63
C ALA A 383 -11.33 -24.95 -16.55
N HIS A 384 -12.21 -23.95 -16.62
CA HIS A 384 -11.96 -22.71 -17.37
C HIS A 384 -10.69 -21.99 -16.88
N ILE A 385 -10.56 -21.78 -15.56
CA ILE A 385 -9.39 -21.14 -14.94
C ILE A 385 -8.10 -21.95 -15.18
N GLN A 386 -8.15 -23.28 -15.09
CA GLN A 386 -7.01 -24.13 -15.38
C GLN A 386 -6.57 -24.02 -16.84
N HIS A 387 -7.51 -23.96 -17.78
CA HIS A 387 -7.20 -23.81 -19.21
C HIS A 387 -6.56 -22.44 -19.50
N LEU A 388 -7.08 -21.36 -18.90
CA LEU A 388 -6.46 -20.04 -18.97
C LEU A 388 -5.05 -20.03 -18.38
N LYS A 389 -4.85 -20.63 -17.21
CA LYS A 389 -3.51 -20.78 -16.61
C LYS A 389 -2.57 -21.61 -17.47
N ALA A 390 -3.10 -22.60 -18.21
CA ALA A 390 -2.30 -23.36 -19.16
C ALA A 390 -1.73 -22.47 -20.26
N TYR A 391 -2.53 -21.57 -20.83
CA TYR A 391 -2.04 -20.59 -21.80
C TYR A 391 -1.14 -19.51 -21.16
N GLY A 392 -1.51 -19.01 -19.99
CA GLY A 392 -0.91 -17.83 -19.38
C GLY A 392 0.37 -18.06 -18.58
N SER A 393 0.67 -19.30 -18.15
CA SER A 393 1.75 -19.56 -17.19
C SER A 393 2.39 -20.94 -17.34
N ILE A 394 3.63 -21.08 -16.86
CA ILE A 394 4.30 -22.38 -16.64
C ILE A 394 4.21 -22.88 -15.20
N ALA A 395 3.65 -22.08 -14.28
CA ALA A 395 3.52 -22.45 -12.88
C ALA A 395 2.57 -23.65 -12.69
N PRO A 396 2.86 -24.58 -11.77
CA PRO A 396 1.98 -25.72 -11.50
C PRO A 396 0.60 -25.25 -11.02
N LEU A 397 -0.41 -26.10 -11.21
CA LEU A 397 -1.73 -25.88 -10.61
C LEU A 397 -1.67 -26.06 -9.10
N VAL A 398 -2.53 -25.33 -8.40
CA VAL A 398 -2.74 -25.51 -6.96
C VAL A 398 -3.80 -26.59 -6.72
N TYR A 399 -4.89 -26.57 -7.50
CA TYR A 399 -5.93 -27.60 -7.43
C TYR A 399 -5.69 -28.76 -8.41
N PRO A 400 -6.25 -29.96 -8.11
CA PRO A 400 -6.22 -31.09 -9.04
C PRO A 400 -6.78 -30.73 -10.42
N VAL A 401 -6.19 -31.29 -11.47
CA VAL A 401 -6.62 -31.08 -12.86
C VAL A 401 -8.05 -31.59 -13.04
N VAL A 402 -8.92 -30.73 -13.58
CA VAL A 402 -10.28 -31.04 -14.02
C VAL A 402 -10.53 -30.62 -15.47
N ASP A 403 -9.69 -29.74 -16.02
CA ASP A 403 -9.68 -29.43 -17.46
C ASP A 403 -9.19 -30.65 -18.26
N PRO A 404 -10.04 -31.27 -19.11
CA PRO A 404 -9.69 -32.47 -19.83
C PRO A 404 -8.64 -32.22 -20.93
N ARG A 405 -8.39 -30.96 -21.29
CA ARG A 405 -7.43 -30.58 -22.33
C ARG A 405 -6.14 -29.97 -21.79
N PHE A 406 -6.01 -29.87 -20.47
CA PHE A 406 -4.93 -29.17 -19.80
C PHE A 406 -3.53 -29.64 -20.24
N GLU A 407 -3.33 -30.95 -20.37
CA GLU A 407 -2.04 -31.55 -20.72
C GLU A 407 -1.63 -31.34 -22.18
N PHE A 408 -2.58 -30.99 -23.07
CA PHE A 408 -2.33 -30.80 -24.49
C PHE A 408 -1.95 -29.36 -24.84
N VAL A 409 -2.13 -28.41 -23.91
CA VAL A 409 -1.76 -27.01 -24.11
C VAL A 409 -0.27 -26.84 -23.79
N VAL A 410 0.49 -26.29 -24.74
CA VAL A 410 1.87 -25.86 -24.45
C VAL A 410 1.83 -24.74 -23.42
N ARG A 411 2.31 -25.04 -22.21
CA ARG A 411 2.21 -24.16 -21.05
C ARG A 411 2.89 -22.81 -21.28
N GLY A 412 2.19 -21.70 -20.99
CA GLY A 412 2.72 -20.34 -21.06
C GLY A 412 2.85 -19.76 -22.48
N ILE A 413 2.27 -20.41 -23.50
CA ILE A 413 2.41 -20.00 -24.91
C ILE A 413 1.64 -18.72 -25.28
N ALA A 414 0.64 -18.32 -24.47
CA ALA A 414 -0.17 -17.13 -24.70
C ALA A 414 -0.39 -16.36 -23.39
N PRO A 415 0.60 -15.62 -22.87
CA PRO A 415 0.45 -14.79 -21.67
C PRO A 415 -0.56 -13.64 -21.79
N LEU A 416 -0.86 -13.20 -23.01
CA LEU A 416 -1.77 -12.07 -23.29
C LEU A 416 -3.09 -12.54 -23.94
N VAL A 417 -4.20 -11.88 -23.63
CA VAL A 417 -5.56 -12.16 -24.13
C VAL A 417 -5.60 -12.16 -25.66
N GLY A 418 -4.92 -11.20 -26.31
CA GLY A 418 -4.83 -11.14 -27.78
C GLY A 418 -4.17 -12.38 -28.40
N GLN A 419 -3.37 -13.13 -27.64
CA GLN A 419 -2.72 -14.36 -28.11
C GLN A 419 -3.65 -15.58 -28.02
N LEU A 420 -4.83 -15.47 -27.41
CA LEU A 420 -5.85 -16.53 -27.44
C LEU A 420 -6.51 -16.66 -28.82
N SER A 421 -6.49 -15.60 -29.64
CA SER A 421 -6.94 -15.64 -31.04
C SER A 421 -6.23 -16.74 -31.83
N GLY A 422 -7.01 -17.58 -32.52
CA GLY A 422 -6.50 -18.73 -33.27
C GLY A 422 -5.96 -19.88 -32.40
N ARG A 423 -6.01 -19.79 -31.06
CA ARG A 423 -5.54 -20.83 -30.13
C ARG A 423 -6.67 -21.42 -29.29
N TRP A 424 -7.50 -20.57 -28.71
CA TRP A 424 -8.70 -20.99 -27.97
C TRP A 424 -9.79 -21.43 -28.94
N THR A 425 -10.03 -20.61 -29.95
CA THR A 425 -10.93 -20.84 -31.08
C THR A 425 -10.23 -20.43 -32.37
N SER A 426 -10.75 -20.87 -33.53
CA SER A 426 -10.23 -20.47 -34.85
C SER A 426 -10.47 -19.00 -35.20
N ASP A 427 -11.26 -18.28 -34.40
CA ASP A 427 -11.53 -16.85 -34.59
C ASP A 427 -10.27 -16.00 -34.35
N ALA A 428 -9.91 -15.20 -35.36
CA ALA A 428 -8.76 -14.31 -35.34
C ALA A 428 -8.99 -13.06 -34.47
N GLU A 429 -10.24 -12.66 -34.25
CA GLU A 429 -10.63 -11.48 -33.46
C GLU A 429 -11.02 -11.85 -32.02
N TYR A 430 -10.85 -13.12 -31.63
CA TYR A 430 -11.32 -13.63 -30.36
C TYR A 430 -10.79 -12.84 -29.15
N GLY A 431 -9.48 -12.59 -29.11
CA GLY A 431 -8.87 -11.78 -28.07
C GLY A 431 -9.42 -10.35 -28.03
N ASP A 432 -9.65 -9.74 -29.19
CA ASP A 432 -10.21 -8.38 -29.27
C ASP A 432 -11.64 -8.31 -28.73
N LYS A 433 -12.45 -9.35 -28.95
CA LYS A 433 -13.80 -9.48 -28.41
C LYS A 433 -13.80 -9.60 -26.88
N ILE A 434 -12.90 -10.40 -26.32
CA ILE A 434 -12.71 -10.48 -24.86
C ILE A 434 -12.30 -9.11 -24.32
N MET A 435 -11.34 -8.44 -24.96
CA MET A 435 -10.89 -7.12 -24.55
C MET A 435 -12.00 -6.05 -24.62
N ALA A 436 -12.92 -6.15 -25.59
CA ALA A 436 -14.07 -5.26 -25.69
C ALA A 436 -15.03 -5.43 -24.48
N ILE A 437 -15.33 -6.68 -24.10
CA ILE A 437 -16.16 -6.99 -22.93
C ILE A 437 -15.47 -6.52 -21.64
N LEU A 438 -14.16 -6.79 -21.51
CA LEU A 438 -13.38 -6.36 -20.34
C LEU A 438 -13.38 -4.83 -20.18
N ARG A 439 -13.23 -4.09 -21.27
CA ARG A 439 -13.32 -2.61 -21.26
C ARG A 439 -14.72 -2.14 -20.86
N GLN A 440 -15.78 -2.83 -21.32
CA GLN A 440 -17.15 -2.52 -20.92
C GLN A 440 -17.35 -2.78 -19.41
N LEU A 441 -16.84 -3.90 -18.89
CA LEU A 441 -16.86 -4.23 -17.47
C LEU A 441 -16.20 -3.12 -16.63
N TYR A 442 -15.01 -2.67 -17.03
CA TYR A 442 -14.29 -1.61 -16.33
C TYR A 442 -14.99 -0.26 -16.41
N SER A 443 -15.57 0.09 -17.55
CA SER A 443 -16.35 1.33 -17.70
C SER A 443 -17.59 1.34 -16.81
N VAL A 444 -18.31 0.23 -16.70
CA VAL A 444 -19.50 0.12 -15.81
C VAL A 444 -19.10 0.10 -14.32
N SER A 445 -17.84 -0.22 -14.03
CA SER A 445 -17.31 -0.35 -12.68
C SER A 445 -16.57 0.88 -12.18
N ASP A 446 -16.54 1.98 -12.95
CA ASP A 446 -15.75 3.20 -12.70
C ASP A 446 -14.24 2.93 -12.50
N ILE A 447 -13.71 1.94 -13.23
CA ILE A 447 -12.28 1.57 -13.22
C ILE A 447 -11.52 2.23 -14.38
N LEU A 448 -12.17 2.41 -15.54
CA LEU A 448 -11.65 3.06 -16.74
C LEU A 448 -12.54 4.22 -17.22
#